data_AF-A0A166K911-F1
#
_entry.id   AF-A0A166K911-F1
#
_cell.length_a   1.000
_cell.length_b   1.000
_cell.length_c   1.000
_cell.angle_alpha   90.00
_cell.angle_beta   90.00
_cell.angle_gamma   90.00
#
_symmetry.space_group_name_H-M   'P 1'
#
loop_
_entity.id
_entity.type
_entity.pdbx_description
1 polymer ?
#
loop_
_entity_poly.entity_id
_entity_poly.type
_entity_poly.pdbx_seq_one_letter_code
_entity_poly.pdbx_strand_id
1 'polypeptide(L)'
;MSQTEVRNVFQSTNMCTVDAIRIPSSNRDFPNHPIATATIQATDIESTTHFVTLSETEAYISQISADQPDRYFQHILLGWLEFVAPLTPHHVDDILELKCNSTEPLENTPESVSELLWQVAKASSGNLTEVKSFLLWRKAWPTMWIWIDHIYHAHHAHRQIVEQGLDIFITHFFARRYTIFMAVFTNLLRYDQQQPIVDILASYPRIFFIISDMWMREGTGKDTSHGFRSGVFADPRRATHQRFLAQAISNCRSAGEFVQVFCQRIERNLGQAQPDYEMLSADLISLIVYMTQVFGGPCMGVAPAIYASSRVATMLMHVWAHVASRPSTRSVEQRDDLLRICVSATFVLVERSPQAYDRIINILDYDVLPLLIKSIPLVRSSSKKYTAFTAHAVSLIDEIISPATVHREMLYSVKRRVDASRRRGHYLGPTSNPKFRDSWLRLIKLLDERKGLYHGYNESSQSVILCGNSECGNASRRGLRRCSACRISLYCSKQCQKQHWLRHKSLCDDMKGKIQ
;
A
#
# COMPACT_ATOMS: atom_id res chain seq x y z
N MET A 1 -20.46 16.18 -25.52
CA MET A 1 -20.75 16.22 -24.07
C MET A 1 -19.52 16.80 -23.39
N SER A 2 -19.70 17.86 -22.59
CA SER A 2 -18.58 18.68 -22.08
C SER A 2 -18.02 18.12 -20.76
N GLN A 3 -16.73 18.33 -20.51
CA GLN A 3 -15.98 17.87 -19.32
C GLN A 3 -16.53 18.36 -17.97
N THR A 4 -17.57 19.20 -17.96
CA THR A 4 -18.11 19.84 -16.76
C THR A 4 -19.09 18.93 -15.99
N GLU A 5 -19.70 17.93 -16.63
CA GLU A 5 -20.73 17.09 -15.97
C GLU A 5 -20.17 15.95 -15.10
N VAL A 6 -18.91 15.57 -15.27
CA VAL A 6 -18.28 14.50 -14.45
C VAL A 6 -17.87 15.01 -13.06
N ARG A 7 -17.79 16.34 -12.87
CA ARG A 7 -17.34 16.96 -11.60
C ARG A 7 -18.43 16.97 -10.51
N ASN A 8 -19.70 16.85 -10.88
CA ASN A 8 -20.82 17.05 -9.94
C ASN A 8 -21.29 15.79 -9.20
N VAL A 9 -20.70 14.62 -9.46
CA VAL A 9 -21.09 13.36 -8.80
C VAL A 9 -20.32 13.10 -7.49
N PHE A 10 -19.28 13.89 -7.18
CA PHE A 10 -18.40 13.65 -6.02
C PHE A 10 -18.55 14.61 -4.83
N GLN A 11 -19.53 15.52 -4.83
CA GLN A 11 -19.65 16.56 -3.78
C GLN A 11 -20.90 16.52 -2.89
N SER A 12 -21.76 15.51 -2.99
CA SER A 12 -22.94 15.38 -2.11
C SER A 12 -22.81 14.21 -1.13
N THR A 13 -22.10 14.41 -0.03
CA THR A 13 -22.35 13.67 1.22
C THR A 13 -21.73 14.39 2.41
N ASN A 14 -22.61 14.74 3.37
CA ASN A 14 -22.35 15.10 4.78
C ASN A 14 -22.01 16.56 5.13
N MET A 15 -23.05 17.31 5.50
CA MET A 15 -23.00 18.23 6.64
C MET A 15 -24.22 17.99 7.53
N CYS A 16 -24.03 17.28 8.65
CA CYS A 16 -24.96 17.29 9.78
C CYS A 16 -24.33 18.16 10.87
N THR A 17 -24.98 19.28 11.16
CA THR A 17 -24.73 20.14 12.32
C THR A 17 -25.10 19.39 13.60
N VAL A 18 -24.19 19.38 14.57
CA VAL A 18 -24.38 18.79 15.89
C VAL A 18 -24.84 19.88 16.85
N ASP A 19 -26.08 19.78 17.32
CA ASP A 19 -26.62 20.59 18.41
C ASP A 19 -26.09 20.08 19.76
N ALA A 20 -25.73 21.03 20.62
CA ALA A 20 -25.18 20.78 21.95
C ALA A 20 -26.25 20.23 22.91
N ILE A 21 -26.05 19.00 23.39
CA ILE A 21 -26.86 18.37 24.44
C ILE A 21 -26.18 18.58 25.80
N ARG A 22 -26.84 19.32 26.70
CA ARG A 22 -26.50 19.41 28.13
C ARG A 22 -26.80 18.07 28.82
N ILE A 23 -25.82 17.54 29.55
CA ILE A 23 -25.97 16.35 30.39
C ILE A 23 -26.24 16.79 31.85
N PRO A 24 -27.20 16.19 32.58
CA PRO A 24 -27.41 16.47 34.00
C PRO A 24 -26.47 15.66 34.89
N SER A 25 -25.91 16.31 35.90
CA SER A 25 -25.16 15.70 36.99
C SER A 25 -26.09 14.86 37.88
N SER A 26 -25.81 13.56 38.03
CA SER A 26 -26.37 12.75 39.11
C SER A 26 -25.26 12.04 39.86
N ASN A 27 -25.08 12.44 41.11
CA ASN A 27 -24.36 11.69 42.14
C ASN A 27 -25.16 10.41 42.43
N ARG A 28 -24.52 9.26 42.33
CA ARG A 28 -24.93 8.05 43.04
C ARG A 28 -23.70 7.36 43.62
N ASP A 29 -23.70 7.30 44.94
CA ASP A 29 -22.76 6.54 45.77
C ASP A 29 -22.87 5.04 45.49
N PHE A 30 -21.73 4.37 45.46
CA PHE A 30 -21.62 2.91 45.46
C PHE A 30 -20.66 2.46 46.58
N PRO A 31 -20.81 1.22 47.08
CA PRO A 31 -20.29 0.83 48.39
C PRO A 31 -18.79 0.51 48.36
N ASN A 32 -18.07 1.02 49.35
CA ASN A 32 -16.70 0.66 49.68
C ASN A 32 -16.65 -0.78 50.21
N HIS A 33 -15.86 -1.65 49.57
CA HIS A 33 -15.36 -2.87 50.21
C HIS A 33 -14.00 -2.57 50.87
N PRO A 34 -13.77 -3.00 52.13
CA PRO A 34 -12.52 -2.73 52.83
C PRO A 34 -11.41 -3.66 52.30
N ILE A 35 -10.33 -3.05 51.83
CA ILE A 35 -9.06 -3.73 51.60
C ILE A 35 -8.33 -3.79 52.94
N ALA A 36 -7.95 -4.99 53.37
CA ALA A 36 -7.18 -5.21 54.59
C ALA A 36 -5.75 -4.64 54.43
N THR A 37 -5.44 -3.57 55.15
CA THR A 37 -4.10 -2.99 55.26
C THR A 37 -3.31 -3.78 56.31
N ALA A 38 -2.36 -4.60 55.87
CA ALA A 38 -1.35 -5.18 56.74
C ALA A 38 -0.17 -4.19 56.86
N THR A 39 0.03 -3.65 58.06
CA THR A 39 1.17 -2.79 58.40
C THR A 39 2.42 -3.67 58.57
N ILE A 40 3.35 -3.60 57.62
CA ILE A 40 4.65 -4.28 57.69
C ILE A 40 5.68 -3.28 58.24
N GLN A 41 6.40 -3.67 59.29
CA GLN A 41 7.50 -2.88 59.88
C GLN A 41 8.73 -2.88 58.96
N ALA A 42 9.29 -1.70 58.74
CA ALA A 42 10.50 -1.49 57.95
C ALA A 42 11.74 -2.04 58.67
N THR A 43 12.33 -3.08 58.11
CA THR A 43 13.74 -3.43 58.28
C THR A 43 14.44 -3.13 56.97
N ASP A 44 15.68 -2.64 57.03
CA ASP A 44 16.53 -2.38 55.85
C ASP A 44 16.78 -3.70 55.10
N ILE A 45 15.85 -4.03 54.22
CA ILE A 45 15.96 -5.06 53.20
C ILE A 45 16.49 -4.30 51.98
N GLU A 46 17.66 -4.68 51.48
CA GLU A 46 18.02 -4.39 50.09
C GLU A 46 16.85 -4.91 49.24
N SER A 47 15.94 -4.01 48.85
CA SER A 47 14.72 -4.38 48.18
C SER A 47 15.09 -4.80 46.78
N THR A 48 15.47 -6.06 46.62
CA THR A 48 15.58 -6.69 45.31
C THR A 48 14.20 -6.63 44.71
N THR A 49 14.00 -5.64 43.84
CA THR A 49 12.78 -5.46 43.07
C THR A 49 12.67 -6.62 42.10
N HIS A 50 12.03 -7.70 42.56
CA HIS A 50 11.78 -8.88 41.74
C HIS A 50 10.57 -8.64 40.85
N PHE A 51 10.74 -8.90 39.55
CA PHE A 51 9.60 -8.99 38.63
C PHE A 51 8.70 -10.16 39.02
N VAL A 52 7.40 -9.95 38.86
CA VAL A 52 6.40 -11.01 38.98
C VAL A 52 6.69 -12.11 37.95
N THR A 53 6.62 -13.36 38.39
CA THR A 53 6.88 -14.53 37.55
C THR A 53 5.80 -14.68 36.48
N LEU A 54 6.10 -15.44 35.41
CA LEU A 54 5.11 -15.73 34.38
C LEU A 54 3.88 -16.45 34.98
N SER A 55 4.10 -17.43 35.86
CA SER A 55 3.02 -18.18 36.52
C SER A 55 2.10 -17.29 37.38
N GLU A 56 2.67 -16.34 38.12
CA GLU A 56 1.87 -15.39 38.92
C GLU A 56 1.07 -14.45 38.01
N THR A 57 1.68 -14.02 36.90
CA THR A 57 1.02 -13.20 35.88
C THR A 57 -0.16 -13.93 35.25
N GLU A 58 0.03 -15.19 34.86
CA GLU A 58 -1.03 -16.05 34.30
C GLU A 58 -2.14 -16.33 35.31
N ALA A 59 -1.79 -16.56 36.57
CA ALA A 59 -2.76 -16.72 37.65
C ALA A 59 -3.58 -15.44 37.85
N TYR A 60 -2.97 -14.26 37.79
CA TYR A 60 -3.67 -12.98 37.85
C TYR A 60 -4.61 -12.80 36.67
N ILE A 61 -4.14 -13.02 35.44
CA ILE A 61 -4.94 -12.87 34.21
C ILE A 61 -6.20 -13.75 34.25
N SER A 62 -6.08 -14.96 34.82
CA SER A 62 -7.15 -15.96 34.87
C SER A 62 -8.28 -15.63 35.84
N GLN A 63 -8.14 -14.60 36.67
CA GLN A 63 -9.16 -14.23 37.67
C GLN A 63 -10.44 -13.62 37.06
N ILE A 64 -10.36 -13.08 35.84
CA ILE A 64 -11.50 -12.45 35.16
C ILE A 64 -11.75 -13.11 33.81
N SER A 65 -13.02 -13.42 33.53
CA SER A 65 -13.42 -13.99 32.24
C SER A 65 -13.23 -13.00 31.09
N ALA A 66 -12.73 -13.50 29.95
CA ALA A 66 -12.61 -12.76 28.70
C ALA A 66 -13.97 -12.44 28.03
N ASP A 67 -15.08 -13.01 28.52
CA ASP A 67 -16.43 -12.76 27.98
C ASP A 67 -16.93 -11.33 28.23
N GLN A 68 -16.29 -10.60 29.14
CA GLN A 68 -16.59 -9.20 29.44
C GLN A 68 -15.42 -8.32 28.99
N PRO A 69 -15.33 -7.94 27.69
CA PRO A 69 -14.10 -7.41 27.09
C PRO A 69 -13.61 -6.13 27.76
N ASP A 70 -14.50 -5.19 28.13
CA ASP A 70 -14.12 -3.96 28.82
C ASP A 70 -13.56 -4.26 30.24
N ARG A 71 -14.23 -5.12 31.02
CA ARG A 71 -13.75 -5.50 32.36
C ARG A 71 -12.45 -6.30 32.33
N TYR A 72 -12.34 -7.23 31.38
CA TYR A 72 -11.12 -7.99 31.16
C TYR A 72 -9.99 -7.04 30.78
N PHE A 73 -10.20 -6.11 29.83
CA PHE A 73 -9.18 -5.13 29.47
C PHE A 73 -8.76 -4.24 30.65
N GLN A 74 -9.70 -3.76 31.46
CA GLN A 74 -9.40 -3.01 32.68
C GLN A 74 -8.58 -3.84 33.67
N HIS A 75 -8.88 -5.12 33.83
CA HIS A 75 -8.13 -6.06 34.68
C HIS A 75 -6.67 -6.17 34.24
N ILE A 76 -6.43 -6.39 32.96
CA ILE A 76 -5.06 -6.51 32.44
C ILE A 76 -4.29 -5.19 32.63
N LEU A 77 -4.92 -4.04 32.41
CA LEU A 77 -4.29 -2.74 32.62
C LEU A 77 -3.99 -2.46 34.10
N LEU A 78 -4.84 -2.92 35.02
CA LEU A 78 -4.57 -2.83 36.44
C LEU A 78 -3.39 -3.72 36.83
N GLY A 79 -3.34 -4.95 36.33
CA GLY A 79 -2.18 -5.83 36.52
C GLY A 79 -0.89 -5.22 35.98
N TRP A 80 -0.95 -4.55 34.82
CA TRP A 80 0.19 -3.81 34.29
C TRP A 80 0.65 -2.71 35.25
N LEU A 81 -0.28 -1.90 35.74
CA LEU A 81 0.00 -0.79 36.66
C LEU A 81 0.49 -1.25 38.03
N GLU A 82 0.13 -2.46 38.45
CA GLU A 82 0.52 -3.06 39.72
C GLU A 82 1.89 -3.75 39.63
N PHE A 83 2.12 -4.56 38.59
CA PHE A 83 3.28 -5.45 38.54
C PHE A 83 4.43 -4.95 37.67
N VAL A 84 4.15 -4.17 36.63
CA VAL A 84 5.16 -3.77 35.63
C VAL A 84 5.50 -2.29 35.73
N ALA A 85 4.50 -1.42 35.84
CA ALA A 85 4.72 0.02 35.85
C ALA A 85 5.66 0.51 36.97
N PRO A 86 5.59 0.01 38.23
CA PRO A 86 6.50 0.44 39.29
C PRO A 86 7.96 0.02 39.07
N LEU A 87 8.17 -1.04 38.27
CA LEU A 87 9.48 -1.57 37.90
C LEU A 87 10.01 -1.02 36.58
N THR A 88 9.22 -0.18 35.90
CA THR A 88 9.59 0.36 34.59
C THR A 88 10.53 1.55 34.79
N PRO A 89 11.71 1.55 34.16
CA PRO A 89 12.63 2.68 34.26
C PRO A 89 12.06 3.97 33.65
N HIS A 90 12.70 5.10 33.92
CA HIS A 90 12.29 6.38 33.34
C HIS A 90 12.63 6.50 31.85
N HIS A 91 13.75 5.90 31.43
CA HIS A 91 14.17 5.84 30.03
C HIS A 91 14.39 4.41 29.54
N VAL A 92 14.25 4.22 28.23
CA VAL A 92 14.49 2.92 27.58
C VAL A 92 15.94 2.44 27.75
N ASP A 93 16.89 3.37 27.76
CA ASP A 93 18.31 3.05 27.89
C ASP A 93 18.65 2.49 29.28
N ASP A 94 17.90 2.87 30.31
CA ASP A 94 18.07 2.41 31.69
C ASP A 94 17.64 0.94 31.87
N ILE A 95 16.89 0.35 30.93
CA ILE A 95 16.47 -1.06 31.04
C ILE A 95 17.67 -2.00 31.00
N LEU A 96 18.76 -1.63 30.33
CA LEU A 96 19.97 -2.45 30.28
C LEU A 96 20.64 -2.60 31.65
N GLU A 97 20.36 -1.70 32.59
CA GLU A 97 20.88 -1.73 33.96
C GLU A 97 20.03 -2.63 34.89
N LEU A 98 18.81 -2.99 34.48
CA LEU A 98 18.01 -3.99 35.17
C LEU A 98 18.65 -5.37 34.96
N LYS A 99 19.51 -5.77 35.90
CA LYS A 99 20.04 -7.13 35.96
C LYS A 99 18.88 -8.11 36.15
N CYS A 100 18.40 -8.70 35.07
CA CYS A 100 17.60 -9.92 35.14
C CYS A 100 18.59 -11.03 35.53
N ASN A 101 18.33 -11.76 36.61
CA ASN A 101 19.19 -12.87 37.07
C ASN A 101 19.18 -14.09 36.12
N SER A 102 18.73 -13.93 34.87
CA SER A 102 18.81 -14.96 33.86
C SER A 102 20.27 -15.17 33.45
N THR A 103 20.70 -16.42 33.51
CA THR A 103 22.01 -16.87 33.02
C THR A 103 22.11 -16.86 31.49
N GLU A 104 21.01 -16.59 30.78
CA GLU A 104 20.98 -16.53 29.32
C GLU A 104 20.92 -15.08 28.82
N PRO A 105 21.89 -14.61 28.00
CA PRO A 105 21.92 -13.26 27.45
C PRO A 105 20.67 -12.85 26.63
N LEU A 106 19.82 -13.81 26.28
CA LEU A 106 18.64 -13.63 25.43
C LEU A 106 17.38 -13.15 26.20
N GLU A 107 17.38 -13.21 27.54
CA GLU A 107 16.17 -13.10 28.37
C GLU A 107 16.08 -11.81 29.21
N ASN A 108 16.69 -10.71 28.76
CA ASN A 108 16.60 -9.44 29.50
C ASN A 108 15.19 -8.80 29.47
N THR A 109 14.22 -9.41 28.79
CA THR A 109 12.80 -9.04 28.92
C THR A 109 12.09 -10.11 29.75
N PRO A 110 11.52 -9.78 30.92
CA PRO A 110 10.71 -10.72 31.67
C PRO A 110 9.55 -11.24 30.81
N GLU A 111 9.37 -12.57 30.74
CA GLU A 111 8.28 -13.18 29.96
C GLU A 111 6.90 -12.69 30.40
N SER A 112 6.74 -12.38 31.69
CA SER A 112 5.55 -11.77 32.28
C SER A 112 5.18 -10.43 31.63
N VAL A 113 6.17 -9.59 31.30
CA VAL A 113 5.94 -8.31 30.60
C VAL A 113 5.41 -8.57 29.18
N SER A 114 6.02 -9.51 28.46
CA SER A 114 5.58 -9.87 27.11
C SER A 114 4.18 -10.48 27.11
N GLU A 115 3.86 -11.30 28.12
CA GLU A 115 2.55 -11.91 28.28
C GLU A 115 1.47 -10.88 28.63
N LEU A 116 1.74 -9.94 29.53
CA LEU A 116 0.80 -8.85 29.81
C LEU A 116 0.57 -7.97 28.57
N LEU A 117 1.62 -7.58 27.84
CA LEU A 117 1.47 -6.83 26.59
C LEU A 117 0.62 -7.61 25.57
N TRP A 118 0.83 -8.91 25.46
CA TRP A 118 0.04 -9.79 24.61
C TRP A 118 -1.44 -9.77 25.00
N GLN A 119 -1.75 -9.91 26.29
CA GLN A 119 -3.13 -9.88 26.78
C GLN A 119 -3.77 -8.49 26.60
N VAL A 120 -3.03 -7.40 26.81
CA VAL A 120 -3.52 -6.04 26.51
C VAL A 120 -3.89 -5.93 25.03
N ALA A 121 -3.03 -6.42 24.14
CA ALA A 121 -3.25 -6.40 22.71
C ALA A 121 -4.45 -7.28 22.29
N LYS A 122 -4.61 -8.45 22.91
CA LYS A 122 -5.76 -9.33 22.66
C LYS A 122 -7.06 -8.70 23.15
N ALA A 123 -7.09 -8.19 24.38
CA ALA A 123 -8.28 -7.62 25.00
C ALA A 123 -8.76 -6.32 24.32
N SER A 124 -7.84 -5.50 23.80
CA SER A 124 -8.17 -4.28 23.05
C SER A 124 -8.71 -4.52 21.63
N SER A 125 -8.77 -5.78 21.18
CA SER A 125 -9.37 -6.13 19.90
C SER A 125 -10.91 -6.08 19.90
N GLY A 126 -11.54 -6.04 21.08
CA GLY A 126 -12.98 -5.79 21.23
C GLY A 126 -13.35 -4.32 21.06
N ASN A 127 -14.64 -4.00 20.90
CA ASN A 127 -15.09 -2.60 20.88
C ASN A 127 -15.00 -2.01 22.30
N LEU A 128 -13.88 -1.36 22.62
CA LEU A 128 -13.75 -0.60 23.86
C LEU A 128 -14.70 0.61 23.83
N THR A 129 -15.66 0.62 24.74
CA THR A 129 -16.67 1.71 24.81
C THR A 129 -16.61 2.48 26.12
N GLU A 130 -16.05 1.87 27.17
CA GLU A 130 -16.00 2.49 28.48
C GLU A 130 -14.90 3.55 28.58
N VAL A 131 -15.28 4.77 28.99
CA VAL A 131 -14.35 5.88 29.29
C VAL A 131 -13.27 5.46 30.29
N LYS A 132 -13.62 4.58 31.25
CA LYS A 132 -12.71 4.06 32.28
C LYS A 132 -11.57 3.24 31.67
N SER A 133 -11.84 2.43 30.65
CA SER A 133 -10.85 1.64 29.91
C SER A 133 -9.78 2.55 29.29
N PHE A 134 -10.20 3.65 28.65
CA PHE A 134 -9.28 4.63 28.05
C PHE A 134 -8.46 5.39 29.10
N LEU A 135 -9.03 5.71 30.26
CA LEU A 135 -8.31 6.38 31.34
C LEU A 135 -7.18 5.49 31.91
N LEU A 136 -7.48 4.22 32.16
CA LEU A 136 -6.47 3.25 32.61
C LEU A 136 -5.39 3.04 31.55
N TRP A 137 -5.78 2.93 30.27
CA TRP A 137 -4.82 2.77 29.19
C TRP A 137 -3.90 3.98 29.08
N ARG A 138 -4.45 5.21 29.12
CA ARG A 138 -3.65 6.44 29.14
C ARG A 138 -2.66 6.47 30.31
N LYS A 139 -3.06 5.98 31.48
CA LYS A 139 -2.19 5.89 32.67
C LYS A 139 -1.08 4.83 32.50
N ALA A 140 -1.39 3.68 31.92
CA ALA A 140 -0.45 2.59 31.69
C ALA A 140 0.50 2.83 30.50
N TRP A 141 0.07 3.64 29.51
CA TRP A 141 0.77 3.79 28.24
C TRP A 141 2.25 4.23 28.36
N PRO A 142 2.63 5.21 29.20
CA PRO A 142 4.04 5.63 29.28
C PRO A 142 4.99 4.50 29.62
N THR A 143 4.62 3.62 30.57
CA THR A 143 5.44 2.48 30.95
C THR A 143 5.34 1.34 29.93
N MET A 144 4.15 1.09 29.38
CA MET A 144 3.99 0.16 28.24
C MET A 144 4.89 0.53 27.06
N TRP A 145 4.93 1.81 26.71
CA TRP A 145 5.72 2.30 25.59
C TRP A 145 7.21 2.02 25.77
N ILE A 146 7.75 2.26 26.96
CA ILE A 146 9.14 1.97 27.30
C ILE A 146 9.47 0.49 27.05
N TRP A 147 8.62 -0.42 27.51
CA TRP A 147 8.80 -1.85 27.26
C TRP A 147 8.60 -2.23 25.78
N ILE A 148 7.61 -1.69 25.09
CA ILE A 148 7.39 -1.95 23.66
C ILE A 148 8.62 -1.54 22.84
N ASP A 149 9.14 -0.35 23.09
CA ASP A 149 10.31 0.19 22.39
C ASP A 149 11.57 -0.63 22.70
N HIS A 150 11.79 -1.01 23.95
CA HIS A 150 12.88 -1.90 24.35
C HIS A 150 12.78 -3.29 23.68
N ILE A 151 11.63 -3.96 23.79
CA ILE A 151 11.41 -5.29 23.21
C ILE A 151 11.61 -5.22 21.69
N TYR A 152 11.24 -4.11 21.06
CA TYR A 152 11.42 -3.91 19.63
C TYR A 152 12.90 -3.76 19.24
N HIS A 153 13.69 -2.96 19.96
CA HIS A 153 15.14 -2.87 19.69
C HIS A 153 15.88 -4.16 20.04
N ALA A 154 15.47 -4.83 21.11
CA ALA A 154 15.98 -6.16 21.43
C ALA A 154 15.65 -7.15 20.30
N HIS A 155 14.39 -7.18 19.83
CA HIS A 155 14.00 -7.98 18.66
C HIS A 155 14.88 -7.65 17.44
N HIS A 156 15.17 -6.37 17.21
CA HIS A 156 16.00 -5.92 16.11
C HIS A 156 17.45 -6.39 16.20
N ALA A 157 18.11 -6.15 17.34
CA ALA A 157 19.52 -6.48 17.55
C ALA A 157 19.77 -7.99 17.42
N HIS A 158 18.90 -8.81 18.01
CA HIS A 158 19.04 -10.26 17.97
C HIS A 158 18.80 -10.81 16.57
N ARG A 159 17.89 -10.22 15.79
CA ARG A 159 17.64 -10.66 14.40
C ARG A 159 18.89 -10.59 13.53
N GLN A 160 19.72 -9.56 13.68
CA GLN A 160 20.95 -9.42 12.89
C GLN A 160 21.95 -10.54 13.17
N ILE A 161 21.97 -11.02 14.41
CA ILE A 161 22.79 -12.17 14.83
C ILE A 161 22.19 -13.46 14.22
N VAL A 162 20.86 -13.54 14.20
CA VAL A 162 20.08 -14.72 13.81
C VAL A 162 20.12 -15.05 12.31
N GLU A 163 20.28 -14.04 11.44
CA GLU A 163 20.41 -14.24 9.99
C GLU A 163 21.63 -15.13 9.61
N GLN A 164 22.47 -15.53 10.57
CA GLN A 164 23.65 -16.37 10.40
C GLN A 164 23.42 -17.89 10.60
N GLY A 165 22.17 -18.33 10.81
CA GLY A 165 21.78 -19.75 10.70
C GLY A 165 21.15 -20.35 11.96
N LEU A 166 19.82 -20.50 11.98
CA LEU A 166 19.09 -20.64 13.23
C LEU A 166 18.24 -21.91 13.46
N ASP A 167 18.08 -22.17 14.76
CA ASP A 167 17.13 -23.03 15.46
C ASP A 167 15.67 -22.55 15.32
N ILE A 168 14.74 -23.52 15.23
CA ILE A 168 13.29 -23.35 15.13
C ILE A 168 12.74 -22.59 16.36
N PHE A 169 13.30 -22.80 17.55
CA PHE A 169 12.78 -22.22 18.80
C PHE A 169 12.79 -20.68 18.80
N ILE A 170 13.92 -20.08 18.43
CA ILE A 170 14.06 -18.62 18.40
C ILE A 170 13.18 -18.00 17.31
N THR A 171 12.91 -18.71 16.21
CA THR A 171 11.98 -18.25 15.17
C THR A 171 10.55 -18.09 15.71
N HIS A 172 10.09 -19.04 16.53
CA HIS A 172 8.79 -18.97 17.19
C HIS A 172 8.71 -17.79 18.17
N PHE A 173 9.79 -17.56 18.92
CA PHE A 173 9.89 -16.44 19.86
C PHE A 173 9.77 -15.07 19.16
N PHE A 174 10.47 -14.87 18.04
CA PHE A 174 10.33 -13.64 17.26
C PHE A 174 8.94 -13.47 16.64
N ALA A 175 8.34 -14.56 16.18
CA ALA A 175 6.97 -14.54 15.66
C ALA A 175 5.96 -14.07 16.72
N ARG A 176 6.12 -14.51 17.97
CA ARG A 176 5.28 -14.06 19.09
C ARG A 176 5.45 -12.56 19.34
N ARG A 177 6.69 -12.07 19.45
CA ARG A 177 6.97 -10.62 19.62
C ARG A 177 6.41 -9.78 18.48
N TYR A 178 6.60 -10.21 17.23
CA TYR A 178 6.03 -9.55 16.07
C TYR A 178 4.50 -9.46 16.15
N THR A 179 3.85 -10.56 16.56
CA THR A 179 2.39 -10.61 16.71
C THR A 179 1.91 -9.66 17.81
N ILE A 180 2.64 -9.54 18.92
CA ILE A 180 2.35 -8.56 19.98
C ILE A 180 2.39 -7.14 19.40
N PHE A 181 3.48 -6.74 18.73
CA PHE A 181 3.59 -5.40 18.14
C PHE A 181 2.47 -5.12 17.15
N MET A 182 2.21 -6.07 16.25
CA MET A 182 1.14 -5.97 15.27
C MET A 182 -0.22 -5.74 15.94
N ALA A 183 -0.54 -6.50 16.98
CA ALA A 183 -1.81 -6.38 17.69
C ALA A 183 -1.91 -5.05 18.44
N VAL A 184 -0.88 -4.66 19.20
CA VAL A 184 -0.86 -3.38 19.94
C VAL A 184 -1.05 -2.19 19.00
N PHE A 185 -0.26 -2.11 17.92
CA PHE A 185 -0.34 -0.98 16.99
C PHE A 185 -1.61 -1.00 16.15
N THR A 186 -2.13 -2.17 15.77
CA THR A 186 -3.41 -2.25 15.06
C THR A 186 -4.55 -1.70 15.91
N ASN A 187 -4.57 -2.03 17.21
CA ASN A 187 -5.60 -1.51 18.13
C ASN A 187 -5.40 -0.02 18.40
N LEU A 188 -4.16 0.43 18.60
CA LEU A 188 -3.87 1.86 18.75
C LEU A 188 -4.38 2.66 17.55
N LEU A 189 -4.08 2.21 16.33
CA LEU A 189 -4.52 2.89 15.13
C LEU A 189 -6.01 2.75 14.85
N ARG A 190 -6.68 1.69 15.33
CA ARG A 190 -8.15 1.52 15.22
C ARG A 190 -8.90 2.66 15.92
N TYR A 191 -8.33 3.20 16.99
CA TYR A 191 -8.92 4.29 17.76
C TYR A 191 -8.28 5.65 17.49
N ASP A 192 -7.61 5.83 16.34
CA ASP A 192 -6.83 7.04 16.06
C ASP A 192 -7.64 8.34 15.89
N GLN A 193 -8.97 8.25 15.94
CA GLN A 193 -9.88 9.39 15.98
C GLN A 193 -10.28 9.78 17.42
N GLN A 194 -9.98 8.95 18.42
CA GLN A 194 -10.30 9.23 19.82
C GLN A 194 -9.22 10.13 20.42
N GLN A 195 -9.63 11.23 21.07
CA GLN A 195 -8.69 12.25 21.59
C GLN A 195 -7.56 11.66 22.48
N PRO A 196 -7.81 10.73 23.43
CA PRO A 196 -6.74 10.16 24.24
C PRO A 196 -5.67 9.43 23.41
N ILE A 197 -6.08 8.81 22.30
CA ILE A 197 -5.19 8.07 21.41
C ILE A 197 -4.43 9.04 20.49
N VAL A 198 -5.08 10.11 20.03
CA VAL A 198 -4.41 11.20 19.31
C VAL A 198 -3.30 11.82 20.17
N ASP A 199 -3.58 12.07 21.45
CA ASP A 199 -2.61 12.62 22.40
C ASP A 199 -1.41 11.66 22.58
N ILE A 200 -1.67 10.36 22.72
CA ILE A 200 -0.63 9.32 22.76
C ILE A 200 0.21 9.36 21.48
N LEU A 201 -0.41 9.29 20.31
CA LEU A 201 0.30 9.28 19.02
C LEU A 201 1.08 10.57 18.75
N ALA A 202 0.67 11.69 19.33
CA ALA A 202 1.41 12.95 19.29
C ALA A 202 2.60 12.95 20.26
N SER A 203 2.43 12.37 21.46
CA SER A 203 3.46 12.34 22.50
C SER A 203 4.59 11.34 22.22
N TYR A 204 4.33 10.31 21.41
CA TYR A 204 5.26 9.23 21.13
C TYR A 204 5.49 9.06 19.62
N PRO A 205 6.18 10.01 18.95
CA PRO A 205 6.36 9.98 17.49
C PRO A 205 7.12 8.74 16.98
N ARG A 206 7.96 8.13 17.81
CA ARG A 206 8.71 6.90 17.49
C ARG A 206 7.81 5.68 17.24
N ILE A 207 6.53 5.72 17.61
CA ILE A 207 5.53 4.74 17.19
C ILE A 207 5.52 4.58 15.66
N PHE A 208 5.52 5.71 14.93
CA PHE A 208 5.50 5.67 13.47
C PHE A 208 6.80 5.12 12.89
N PHE A 209 7.93 5.34 13.57
CA PHE A 209 9.21 4.73 13.18
C PHE A 209 9.13 3.21 13.23
N ILE A 210 8.64 2.65 14.35
CA ILE A 210 8.49 1.19 14.51
C ILE A 210 7.54 0.62 13.46
N ILE A 211 6.35 1.20 13.31
CA ILE A 211 5.31 0.74 12.39
C ILE A 211 5.79 0.78 10.93
N SER A 212 6.48 1.85 10.52
CA SER A 212 7.02 1.96 9.16
C SER A 212 8.21 1.05 8.92
N ASP A 213 9.10 0.85 9.90
CA ASP A 213 10.20 -0.10 9.80
C ASP A 213 9.70 -1.55 9.69
N MET A 214 8.70 -1.95 10.49
CA MET A 214 8.01 -3.24 10.34
C MET A 214 7.47 -3.42 8.92
N TRP A 215 6.79 -2.40 8.39
CA TRP A 215 6.24 -2.44 7.04
C TRP A 215 7.30 -2.55 5.95
N MET A 216 8.42 -1.85 6.11
CA MET A 216 9.55 -1.93 5.19
C MET A 216 10.27 -3.29 5.24
N ARG A 217 10.35 -3.95 6.39
CA ARG A 217 11.01 -5.27 6.52
C ARG A 217 10.28 -6.36 5.77
N GLU A 218 8.96 -6.42 5.92
CA GLU A 218 8.09 -7.29 5.12
C GLU A 218 8.32 -7.00 3.61
N GLY A 219 8.50 -5.73 3.26
CA GLY A 219 8.78 -5.26 1.90
C GLY A 219 10.23 -5.36 1.40
N THR A 220 11.21 -5.68 2.23
CA THR A 220 12.64 -5.83 1.84
C THR A 220 13.16 -7.25 1.96
N GLY A 221 12.31 -8.19 2.42
CA GLY A 221 12.62 -9.62 2.44
C GLY A 221 13.42 -10.05 3.66
N LYS A 222 13.59 -9.15 4.63
CA LYS A 222 14.16 -9.49 5.92
C LYS A 222 13.17 -10.29 6.77
N ASP A 223 11.85 -10.18 6.50
CA ASP A 223 10.79 -10.70 7.38
C ASP A 223 9.57 -11.33 6.70
N THR A 224 9.75 -12.29 5.79
CA THR A 224 8.60 -12.95 5.15
C THR A 224 7.94 -14.03 6.02
N SER A 225 8.57 -14.42 7.14
CA SER A 225 8.10 -15.47 8.05
C SER A 225 6.84 -15.11 8.83
N HIS A 226 6.56 -13.81 9.01
CA HIS A 226 5.44 -13.34 9.84
C HIS A 226 4.23 -12.86 9.02
N GLY A 227 4.26 -13.07 7.70
CA GLY A 227 3.21 -12.65 6.78
C GLY A 227 3.38 -11.20 6.31
N PHE A 228 2.30 -10.63 5.76
CA PHE A 228 2.26 -9.26 5.25
C PHE A 228 1.32 -8.38 6.10
N ARG A 229 1.29 -8.60 7.41
CA ARG A 229 0.24 -8.09 8.30
C ARG A 229 0.34 -6.59 8.53
N SER A 230 1.51 -6.00 8.37
CA SER A 230 1.71 -4.56 8.55
C SER A 230 1.01 -3.71 7.47
N GLY A 231 0.41 -4.32 6.43
CA GLY A 231 -0.35 -3.63 5.39
C GLY A 231 -1.53 -2.84 5.96
N VAL A 232 -2.06 -3.25 7.11
CA VAL A 232 -3.12 -2.55 7.85
C VAL A 232 -2.74 -1.12 8.27
N PHE A 233 -1.44 -0.85 8.43
CA PHE A 233 -0.92 0.46 8.82
C PHE A 233 -0.89 1.46 7.67
N ALA A 234 -0.86 0.96 6.43
CA ALA A 234 -0.89 1.79 5.24
C ALA A 234 -2.31 2.23 4.86
N ASP A 235 -3.35 1.87 5.63
CA ASP A 235 -4.75 2.19 5.30
C ASP A 235 -4.96 3.71 5.18
N PRO A 236 -5.27 4.22 3.98
CA PRO A 236 -5.37 5.64 3.71
C PRO A 236 -6.61 6.31 4.31
N ARG A 237 -7.55 5.53 4.86
CA ARG A 237 -8.75 6.05 5.52
C ARG A 237 -8.49 6.53 6.95
N ARG A 238 -7.30 6.25 7.49
CA ARG A 238 -6.92 6.57 8.87
C ARG A 238 -6.43 8.01 8.99
N ALA A 239 -6.73 8.67 10.11
CA ALA A 239 -6.26 10.03 10.39
C ALA A 239 -4.72 10.08 10.50
N THR A 240 -4.14 8.98 10.96
CA THR A 240 -2.69 8.78 11.16
C THR A 240 -1.91 8.46 9.89
N HIS A 241 -2.59 8.16 8.79
CA HIS A 241 -1.97 7.67 7.56
C HIS A 241 -0.87 8.60 7.03
N GLN A 242 -1.09 9.92 7.10
CA GLN A 242 -0.10 10.89 6.64
C GLN A 242 1.21 10.84 7.43
N ARG A 243 1.13 10.61 8.76
CA ARG A 243 2.32 10.48 9.62
C ARG A 243 3.07 9.19 9.33
N PHE A 244 2.33 8.08 9.17
CA PHE A 244 2.91 6.81 8.73
C PHE A 244 3.64 6.97 7.39
N LEU A 245 2.99 7.56 6.39
CA LEU A 245 3.56 7.73 5.06
C LEU A 245 4.83 8.60 5.08
N ALA A 246 4.79 9.73 5.79
CA ALA A 246 5.94 10.62 5.94
C ALA A 246 7.13 9.87 6.56
N GLN A 247 6.88 9.09 7.62
CA GLN A 247 7.91 8.30 8.27
C GLN A 247 8.43 7.17 7.37
N ALA A 248 7.57 6.48 6.63
CA ALA A 248 7.96 5.41 5.70
C ALA A 248 8.82 5.95 4.54
N ILE A 249 8.50 7.13 4.00
CA ILE A 249 9.34 7.81 3.00
C ILE A 249 10.68 8.21 3.61
N SER A 250 10.68 8.75 4.83
CA SER A 250 11.91 9.12 5.53
C SER A 250 12.82 7.90 5.73
N ASN A 251 12.28 6.77 6.19
CA ASN A 251 13.03 5.54 6.38
C ASN A 251 13.53 4.97 5.03
N CYS A 252 12.77 5.15 3.95
CA CYS A 252 13.18 4.81 2.59
C CYS A 252 14.07 5.87 1.92
N ARG A 253 14.46 6.96 2.60
CA ARG A 253 15.25 8.10 2.04
C ARG A 253 14.58 8.91 0.93
N SER A 254 13.72 8.32 0.12
CA SER A 254 13.01 8.99 -0.97
C SER A 254 11.67 8.32 -1.29
N ALA A 255 10.79 9.07 -1.98
CA ALA A 255 9.53 8.52 -2.47
C ALA A 255 9.74 7.41 -3.52
N GLY A 256 10.80 7.49 -4.32
CA GLY A 256 11.14 6.45 -5.31
C GLY A 256 11.53 5.13 -4.67
N GLU A 257 12.40 5.18 -3.65
CA GLU A 257 12.78 4.01 -2.85
C GLU A 257 11.58 3.44 -2.08
N PHE A 258 10.70 4.30 -1.54
CA PHE A 258 9.44 3.86 -0.92
C PHE A 258 8.57 3.08 -1.91
N VAL A 259 8.36 3.59 -3.13
CA VAL A 259 7.59 2.90 -4.17
C VAL A 259 8.24 1.56 -4.54
N GLN A 260 9.58 1.49 -4.56
CA GLN A 260 10.29 0.23 -4.79
C GLN A 260 10.02 -0.80 -3.70
N VAL A 261 10.11 -0.43 -2.42
CA VAL A 261 9.79 -1.30 -1.28
C VAL A 261 8.32 -1.71 -1.32
N PHE A 262 7.42 -0.79 -1.68
CA PHE A 262 5.99 -1.05 -1.85
C PHE A 262 5.71 -2.13 -2.91
N CYS A 263 6.34 -2.03 -4.09
CA CYS A 263 6.22 -3.04 -5.14
C CYS A 263 6.78 -4.39 -4.69
N GLN A 264 7.96 -4.39 -4.06
CA GLN A 264 8.61 -5.61 -3.56
C GLN A 264 7.73 -6.35 -2.54
N ARG A 265 7.11 -5.59 -1.63
CA ARG A 265 6.16 -6.12 -0.65
C ARG A 265 5.02 -6.88 -1.31
N ILE A 266 4.34 -6.26 -2.28
CA ILE A 266 3.24 -6.88 -3.02
C ILE A 266 3.72 -8.11 -3.79
N GLU A 267 4.84 -8.01 -4.49
CA GLU A 267 5.43 -9.11 -5.26
C GLU A 267 5.78 -10.30 -4.37
N ARG A 268 6.34 -10.07 -3.18
CA ARG A 268 6.66 -11.14 -2.23
C ARG A 268 5.39 -11.77 -1.63
N ASN A 269 4.37 -10.98 -1.30
CA ASN A 269 3.08 -11.52 -0.88
C ASN A 269 2.51 -12.46 -1.96
N LEU A 270 2.52 -12.00 -3.21
CA LEU A 270 2.08 -12.78 -4.36
C LEU A 270 2.86 -14.09 -4.53
N GLY A 271 4.16 -14.06 -4.23
CA GLY A 271 5.08 -15.19 -4.33
C GLY A 271 5.01 -16.21 -3.19
N GLN A 272 4.25 -15.95 -2.12
CA GLN A 272 4.04 -16.94 -1.05
C GLN A 272 3.30 -18.18 -1.56
N ALA A 273 3.55 -19.33 -0.93
CA ALA A 273 2.80 -20.57 -1.21
C ALA A 273 1.29 -20.33 -1.04
N GLN A 274 0.91 -19.60 0.00
CA GLN A 274 -0.44 -19.11 0.25
C GLN A 274 -0.39 -17.58 0.42
N PRO A 275 -0.62 -16.80 -0.65
CA PRO A 275 -0.63 -15.35 -0.53
C PRO A 275 -1.74 -14.87 0.42
N ASP A 276 -1.42 -13.86 1.22
CA ASP A 276 -2.36 -13.16 2.07
C ASP A 276 -3.15 -12.14 1.24
N TYR A 277 -4.32 -12.56 0.76
CA TYR A 277 -5.15 -11.73 -0.11
C TYR A 277 -5.82 -10.55 0.60
N GLU A 278 -5.98 -10.63 1.91
CA GLU A 278 -6.53 -9.52 2.67
C GLU A 278 -5.52 -8.39 2.71
N MET A 279 -4.27 -8.72 3.05
CA MET A 279 -3.17 -7.76 3.05
C MET A 279 -2.80 -7.29 1.64
N LEU A 280 -2.87 -8.17 0.64
CA LEU A 280 -2.69 -7.77 -0.76
C LEU A 280 -3.75 -6.74 -1.20
N SER A 281 -5.00 -6.94 -0.79
CA SER A 281 -6.08 -5.99 -1.06
C SER A 281 -5.82 -4.65 -0.36
N ALA A 282 -5.40 -4.67 0.92
CA ALA A 282 -5.05 -3.47 1.68
C ALA A 282 -3.91 -2.68 1.02
N ASP A 283 -2.84 -3.35 0.58
CA ASP A 283 -1.73 -2.72 -0.13
C ASP A 283 -2.19 -2.11 -1.47
N LEU A 284 -2.99 -2.83 -2.27
CA LEU A 284 -3.48 -2.30 -3.54
C LEU A 284 -4.47 -1.13 -3.37
N ILE A 285 -5.30 -1.15 -2.32
CA ILE A 285 -6.17 -0.03 -1.94
C ILE A 285 -5.32 1.19 -1.57
N SER A 286 -4.25 0.99 -0.81
CA SER A 286 -3.34 2.07 -0.44
C SER A 286 -2.69 2.67 -1.68
N LEU A 287 -2.23 1.83 -2.61
CA LEU A 287 -1.65 2.25 -3.88
C LEU A 287 -2.60 3.14 -4.69
N ILE A 288 -3.84 2.68 -4.92
CA ILE A 288 -4.80 3.47 -5.70
C ILE A 288 -5.15 4.79 -5.01
N VAL A 289 -5.19 4.84 -3.68
CA VAL A 289 -5.41 6.10 -2.98
C VAL A 289 -4.22 7.05 -3.12
N TYR A 290 -2.98 6.57 -3.02
CA TYR A 290 -1.80 7.39 -3.32
C TYR A 290 -1.82 7.94 -4.75
N MET A 291 -2.37 7.18 -5.70
CA MET A 291 -2.52 7.61 -7.09
C MET A 291 -3.72 8.52 -7.35
N THR A 292 -4.72 8.59 -6.47
CA THR A 292 -5.96 9.33 -6.73
C THR A 292 -6.09 10.59 -5.89
N GLN A 293 -5.44 10.67 -4.72
CA GLN A 293 -5.46 11.86 -3.87
C GLN A 293 -5.06 13.10 -4.66
N VAL A 294 -6.02 14.01 -4.79
CA VAL A 294 -5.88 15.29 -5.50
C VAL A 294 -5.16 16.27 -4.58
N PHE A 295 -4.24 17.03 -5.17
CA PHE A 295 -3.37 18.09 -4.62
C PHE A 295 -3.73 18.65 -3.23
N GLY A 296 -2.74 18.68 -2.32
CA GLY A 296 -2.81 19.46 -1.07
C GLY A 296 -2.30 18.75 0.19
N GLY A 297 -2.17 17.42 0.18
CA GLY A 297 -1.67 16.64 1.32
C GLY A 297 -0.17 16.30 1.24
N PRO A 298 0.47 15.92 2.37
CA PRO A 298 1.87 15.45 2.41
C PRO A 298 2.13 14.22 1.52
N CYS A 299 1.08 13.50 1.08
CA CYS A 299 1.17 12.43 0.10
C CYS A 299 1.59 12.88 -1.32
N MET A 300 1.65 14.19 -1.60
CA MET A 300 2.02 14.73 -2.92
C MET A 300 3.37 14.22 -3.45
N GLY A 301 4.31 13.87 -2.56
CA GLY A 301 5.62 13.37 -2.99
C GLY A 301 5.59 11.98 -3.64
N VAL A 302 4.59 11.15 -3.33
CA VAL A 302 4.59 9.73 -3.72
C VAL A 302 3.97 9.49 -5.09
N ALA A 303 2.88 10.18 -5.41
CA ALA A 303 2.19 9.97 -6.68
C ALA A 303 3.11 10.16 -7.91
N PRO A 304 3.94 11.22 -8.01
CA PRO A 304 4.89 11.36 -9.12
C PRO A 304 5.87 10.19 -9.21
N ALA A 305 6.36 9.67 -8.07
CA ALA A 305 7.25 8.52 -8.03
C ALA A 305 6.55 7.23 -8.50
N ILE A 306 5.28 7.03 -8.13
CA ILE A 306 4.46 5.92 -8.62
C ILE A 306 4.31 6.00 -10.15
N TYR A 307 3.93 7.16 -10.68
CA TYR A 307 3.73 7.35 -12.11
C TYR A 307 5.02 7.21 -12.93
N ALA A 308 6.15 7.64 -12.36
CA ALA A 308 7.47 7.54 -12.97
C ALA A 308 8.10 6.14 -12.87
N SER A 309 7.50 5.21 -12.12
CA SER A 309 8.05 3.85 -11.96
C SER A 309 7.46 2.85 -12.95
N SER A 310 8.31 2.23 -13.78
CA SER A 310 7.93 1.10 -14.64
C SER A 310 7.59 -0.15 -13.84
N ARG A 311 8.24 -0.33 -12.67
CA ARG A 311 8.02 -1.47 -11.77
C ARG A 311 6.58 -1.53 -11.26
N VAL A 312 5.93 -0.39 -11.04
CA VAL A 312 4.52 -0.35 -10.63
C VAL A 312 3.63 -0.99 -11.71
N ALA A 313 3.87 -0.69 -12.99
CA ALA A 313 3.12 -1.29 -14.08
C ALA A 313 3.32 -2.81 -14.12
N THR A 314 4.57 -3.27 -14.05
CA THR A 314 4.90 -4.72 -14.02
C THR A 314 4.24 -5.43 -12.84
N MET A 315 4.37 -4.88 -11.63
CA MET A 315 3.76 -5.43 -10.41
C MET A 315 2.24 -5.53 -10.55
N LEU A 316 1.56 -4.48 -11.02
CA LEU A 316 0.11 -4.49 -11.22
C LEU A 316 -0.33 -5.58 -12.20
N MET A 317 0.42 -5.77 -13.29
CA MET A 317 0.12 -6.81 -14.28
C MET A 317 0.34 -8.22 -13.73
N HIS A 318 1.39 -8.45 -12.94
CA HIS A 318 1.61 -9.73 -12.26
C HIS A 318 0.48 -10.07 -11.29
N VAL A 319 0.09 -9.10 -10.46
CA VAL A 319 -1.04 -9.26 -9.53
C VAL A 319 -2.32 -9.58 -10.30
N TRP A 320 -2.63 -8.81 -11.35
CA TRP A 320 -3.82 -9.03 -12.16
C TRP A 320 -3.81 -10.42 -12.80
N ALA A 321 -2.72 -10.82 -13.44
CA ALA A 321 -2.57 -12.15 -14.06
C ALA A 321 -2.76 -13.28 -13.04
N HIS A 322 -2.22 -13.13 -11.83
CA HIS A 322 -2.37 -14.11 -10.75
C HIS A 322 -3.81 -14.22 -10.27
N VAL A 323 -4.48 -13.10 -10.02
CA VAL A 323 -5.88 -13.07 -9.57
C VAL A 323 -6.82 -13.61 -10.64
N ALA A 324 -6.54 -13.35 -11.93
CA ALA A 324 -7.34 -13.83 -13.05
C ALA A 324 -7.07 -15.30 -13.44
N SER A 325 -5.98 -15.93 -12.96
CA SER A 325 -5.60 -17.29 -13.35
C SER A 325 -5.98 -18.37 -12.35
N ARG A 326 -6.04 -18.07 -11.05
CA ARG A 326 -6.29 -19.08 -10.02
C ARG A 326 -7.80 -19.39 -9.86
N PRO A 327 -8.22 -20.66 -9.94
CA PRO A 327 -9.54 -21.09 -9.47
C PRO A 327 -9.70 -20.68 -8.00
N SER A 328 -10.80 -20.01 -7.65
CA SER A 328 -10.95 -19.35 -6.36
C SER A 328 -11.07 -20.36 -5.22
N THR A 329 -10.01 -20.55 -4.44
CA THR A 329 -10.09 -21.08 -3.06
C THR A 329 -10.59 -20.01 -2.08
N ARG A 330 -11.28 -18.96 -2.57
CA ARG A 330 -11.53 -17.69 -1.86
C ARG A 330 -12.96 -17.24 -2.04
N SER A 331 -13.36 -16.27 -1.24
CA SER A 331 -14.61 -15.55 -1.47
C SER A 331 -14.58 -14.87 -2.84
N VAL A 332 -15.70 -14.98 -3.56
CA VAL A 332 -15.86 -14.34 -4.87
C VAL A 332 -15.77 -12.82 -4.73
N GLU A 333 -16.24 -12.30 -3.59
CA GLU A 333 -16.21 -10.89 -3.21
C GLU A 333 -14.80 -10.29 -3.21
N GLN A 334 -13.82 -11.02 -2.68
CA GLN A 334 -12.43 -10.58 -2.59
C GLN A 334 -11.74 -10.62 -3.96
N ARG A 335 -12.04 -11.63 -4.78
CA ARG A 335 -11.56 -11.67 -6.17
C ARG A 335 -12.11 -10.51 -6.99
N ASP A 336 -13.41 -10.22 -6.86
CA ASP A 336 -14.06 -9.09 -7.54
C ASP A 336 -13.39 -7.75 -7.17
N ASP A 337 -13.02 -7.57 -5.89
CA ASP A 337 -12.30 -6.36 -5.44
C ASP A 337 -10.92 -6.23 -6.05
N LEU A 338 -10.12 -7.30 -6.00
CA LEU A 338 -8.75 -7.26 -6.50
C LEU A 338 -8.72 -6.98 -8.01
N LEU A 339 -9.61 -7.60 -8.79
CA LEU A 339 -9.72 -7.34 -10.24
C LEU A 339 -10.14 -5.89 -10.50
N ARG A 340 -11.11 -5.36 -9.74
CA ARG A 340 -11.52 -3.95 -9.82
C ARG A 340 -10.35 -3.02 -9.51
N ILE A 341 -9.61 -3.27 -8.43
CA ILE A 341 -8.48 -2.41 -8.03
C ILE A 341 -7.37 -2.47 -9.09
N CYS A 342 -7.06 -3.65 -9.63
CA CYS A 342 -6.03 -3.80 -10.67
C CYS A 342 -6.35 -2.99 -11.93
N VAL A 343 -7.59 -3.08 -12.46
CA VAL A 343 -7.98 -2.30 -13.65
C VAL A 343 -8.01 -0.81 -13.37
N SER A 344 -8.54 -0.39 -12.21
CA SER A 344 -8.59 1.02 -11.81
C SER A 344 -7.18 1.61 -11.64
N ALA A 345 -6.30 0.93 -10.92
CA ALA A 345 -4.92 1.37 -10.72
C ALA A 345 -4.16 1.41 -12.04
N THR A 346 -4.35 0.43 -12.93
CA THR A 346 -3.73 0.43 -14.26
C THR A 346 -4.19 1.62 -15.10
N PHE A 347 -5.49 1.90 -15.11
CA PHE A 347 -6.05 3.05 -15.81
C PHE A 347 -5.44 4.36 -15.29
N VAL A 348 -5.49 4.59 -13.97
CA VAL A 348 -4.96 5.82 -13.35
C VAL A 348 -3.45 5.95 -13.55
N LEU A 349 -2.71 4.83 -13.54
CA LEU A 349 -1.26 4.82 -13.78
C LEU A 349 -0.94 5.38 -15.15
N VAL A 350 -1.64 4.90 -16.18
CA VAL A 350 -1.37 5.32 -17.55
C VAL A 350 -1.89 6.73 -17.81
N GLU A 351 -3.12 7.03 -17.37
CA GLU A 351 -3.77 8.33 -17.55
C GLU A 351 -2.93 9.48 -16.98
N ARG A 352 -2.37 9.30 -15.78
CA ARG A 352 -1.68 10.36 -15.05
C ARG A 352 -0.16 10.33 -15.20
N SER A 353 0.40 9.33 -15.90
CA SER A 353 1.85 9.25 -16.02
C SER A 353 2.40 10.26 -17.02
N PRO A 354 3.46 11.02 -16.67
CA PRO A 354 4.18 11.83 -17.65
C PRO A 354 4.87 10.98 -18.72
N GLN A 355 5.01 9.67 -18.48
CA GLN A 355 5.54 8.66 -19.39
C GLN A 355 4.43 7.70 -19.84
N ALA A 356 3.21 8.22 -20.10
CA ALA A 356 2.04 7.41 -20.46
C ALA A 356 2.33 6.42 -21.60
N TYR A 357 3.05 6.85 -22.64
CA TYR A 357 3.43 5.99 -23.76
C TYR A 357 4.22 4.74 -23.32
N ASP A 358 5.28 4.94 -22.52
CA ASP A 358 6.10 3.84 -21.98
C ASP A 358 5.27 2.94 -21.06
N ARG A 359 4.33 3.52 -20.29
CA ARG A 359 3.42 2.74 -19.44
C ARG A 359 2.46 1.89 -20.25
N ILE A 360 1.95 2.38 -21.38
CA ILE A 360 1.12 1.59 -22.30
C ILE A 360 1.93 0.41 -22.86
N ILE A 361 3.17 0.65 -23.30
CA ILE A 361 4.05 -0.44 -23.77
C ILE A 361 4.25 -1.47 -22.66
N ASN A 362 4.62 -1.03 -21.46
CA ASN A 362 4.83 -1.92 -20.32
C ASN A 362 3.60 -2.80 -20.08
N ILE A 363 2.39 -2.25 -19.96
CA ILE A 363 1.19 -3.07 -19.68
C ILE A 363 0.82 -3.99 -20.86
N LEU A 364 1.10 -3.59 -22.10
CA LEU A 364 0.90 -4.46 -23.26
C LEU A 364 1.86 -5.64 -23.23
N ASP A 365 3.11 -5.44 -22.82
CA ASP A 365 4.10 -6.52 -22.70
C ASP A 365 3.71 -7.59 -21.68
N TYR A 366 2.81 -7.27 -20.75
CA TYR A 366 2.20 -8.23 -19.81
C TYR A 366 0.74 -8.58 -20.14
N ASP A 367 0.37 -8.60 -21.43
CA ASP A 367 -0.90 -9.18 -21.90
C ASP A 367 -2.16 -8.53 -21.29
N VAL A 368 -2.15 -7.21 -21.02
CA VAL A 368 -3.32 -6.51 -20.44
C VAL A 368 -4.62 -6.72 -21.23
N LEU A 369 -4.56 -6.85 -22.56
CA LEU A 369 -5.72 -7.09 -23.41
C LEU A 369 -6.33 -8.49 -23.17
N PRO A 370 -5.57 -9.61 -23.29
CA PRO A 370 -6.04 -10.92 -22.81
C PRO A 370 -6.56 -10.90 -21.37
N LEU A 371 -5.88 -10.20 -20.45
CA LEU A 371 -6.28 -10.13 -19.04
C LEU A 371 -7.64 -9.47 -18.86
N LEU A 372 -7.92 -8.37 -19.56
CA LEU A 372 -9.22 -7.71 -19.58
C LEU A 372 -10.34 -8.67 -19.99
N ILE A 373 -10.18 -9.36 -21.13
CA ILE A 373 -11.17 -10.31 -21.66
C ILE A 373 -11.42 -11.45 -20.66
N LYS A 374 -10.34 -12.02 -20.10
CA LYS A 374 -10.41 -13.12 -19.15
C LYS A 374 -11.08 -12.72 -17.83
N SER A 375 -10.91 -11.47 -17.41
CA SER A 375 -11.38 -11.00 -16.10
C SER A 375 -12.87 -10.68 -16.06
N ILE A 376 -13.48 -10.27 -17.18
CA ILE A 376 -14.90 -9.93 -17.25
C ILE A 376 -15.83 -11.02 -16.72
N PRO A 377 -15.74 -12.28 -17.18
CA PRO A 377 -16.63 -13.33 -16.68
C PRO A 377 -16.33 -13.72 -15.22
N LEU A 378 -15.18 -13.32 -14.67
CA LEU A 378 -14.82 -13.63 -13.28
C LEU A 378 -15.47 -12.70 -12.26
N VAL A 379 -15.85 -11.48 -12.69
CA VAL A 379 -16.49 -10.48 -11.84
C VAL A 379 -18.01 -10.65 -11.90
N ARG A 380 -18.66 -10.87 -10.76
CA ARG A 380 -20.12 -11.10 -10.71
C ARG A 380 -20.90 -9.89 -11.20
N SER A 381 -21.78 -10.09 -12.18
CA SER A 381 -22.64 -9.04 -12.74
C SER A 381 -23.57 -8.36 -11.74
N SER A 382 -23.95 -9.06 -10.66
CA SER A 382 -24.78 -8.52 -9.57
C SER A 382 -24.03 -7.60 -8.61
N SER A 383 -22.70 -7.59 -8.65
CA SER A 383 -21.87 -6.80 -7.74
C SER A 383 -21.78 -5.34 -8.17
N LYS A 384 -21.92 -4.37 -7.25
CA LYS A 384 -21.61 -2.95 -7.52
C LYS A 384 -20.19 -2.77 -8.09
N LYS A 385 -19.27 -3.69 -7.76
CA LYS A 385 -17.88 -3.71 -8.24
C LYS A 385 -17.79 -3.99 -9.75
N TYR A 386 -18.77 -4.69 -10.33
CA TYR A 386 -18.81 -4.99 -11.77
C TYR A 386 -18.97 -3.73 -12.60
N THR A 387 -19.84 -2.80 -12.19
CA THR A 387 -20.02 -1.53 -12.89
C THR A 387 -18.74 -0.70 -12.87
N ALA A 388 -18.07 -0.61 -11.71
CA ALA A 388 -16.80 0.10 -11.59
C ALA A 388 -15.68 -0.57 -12.43
N PHE A 389 -15.55 -1.89 -12.35
CA PHE A 389 -14.59 -2.66 -13.15
C PHE A 389 -14.81 -2.43 -14.65
N THR A 390 -16.05 -2.59 -15.13
CA THR A 390 -16.38 -2.44 -16.55
C THR A 390 -16.22 -1.00 -17.03
N ALA A 391 -16.53 0.00 -16.22
CA ALA A 391 -16.30 1.40 -16.55
C ALA A 391 -14.81 1.70 -16.77
N HIS A 392 -13.93 1.28 -15.86
CA HIS A 392 -12.49 1.46 -16.03
C HIS A 392 -11.91 0.63 -17.18
N ALA A 393 -12.43 -0.58 -17.40
CA ALA A 393 -12.04 -1.42 -18.53
C ALA A 393 -12.39 -0.76 -19.88
N VAL A 394 -13.58 -0.19 -20.00
CA VAL A 394 -14.00 0.60 -21.17
C VAL A 394 -13.12 1.84 -21.32
N SER A 395 -12.88 2.59 -20.25
CA SER A 395 -12.05 3.81 -20.29
C SER A 395 -10.61 3.49 -20.71
N LEU A 396 -10.03 2.39 -20.22
CA LEU A 396 -8.71 1.93 -20.64
C LEU A 396 -8.66 1.59 -22.14
N ILE A 397 -9.73 1.04 -22.72
CA ILE A 397 -9.77 0.77 -24.16
C ILE A 397 -10.01 2.06 -24.97
N ASP A 398 -11.03 2.82 -24.63
CA ASP A 398 -11.53 3.93 -25.45
C ASP A 398 -10.67 5.20 -25.29
N GLU A 399 -10.17 5.48 -24.07
CA GLU A 399 -9.47 6.74 -23.76
C GLU A 399 -7.94 6.60 -23.79
N ILE A 400 -7.43 5.38 -23.58
CA ILE A 400 -5.97 5.15 -23.50
C ILE A 400 -5.46 4.35 -24.70
N ILE A 401 -5.91 3.10 -24.87
CA ILE A 401 -5.34 2.21 -25.89
C ILE A 401 -5.75 2.65 -27.31
N SER A 402 -7.02 2.98 -27.53
CA SER A 402 -7.51 3.38 -28.84
C SER A 402 -6.79 4.63 -29.36
N PRO A 403 -6.64 5.73 -28.61
CA PRO A 403 -5.89 6.89 -29.08
C PRO A 403 -4.40 6.57 -29.31
N ALA A 404 -3.76 5.78 -28.45
CA ALA A 404 -2.34 5.46 -28.59
C ALA A 404 -1.98 4.70 -29.89
N THR A 405 -2.94 3.99 -30.49
CA THR A 405 -2.73 3.28 -31.77
C THR A 405 -2.62 4.21 -32.98
N VAL A 406 -2.61 5.54 -32.80
CA VAL A 406 -2.16 6.46 -33.86
C VAL A 406 -0.67 6.26 -34.14
N HIS A 407 0.11 5.85 -33.14
CA HIS A 407 1.52 5.51 -33.32
C HIS A 407 1.65 4.13 -33.96
N ARG A 408 2.44 4.05 -35.04
CA ARG A 408 2.63 2.82 -35.83
C ARG A 408 3.03 1.62 -34.96
N GLU A 409 4.03 1.78 -34.10
CA GLU A 409 4.52 0.71 -33.25
C GLU A 409 3.43 0.20 -32.30
N MET A 410 2.68 1.13 -31.70
CA MET A 410 1.57 0.82 -30.82
C MET A 410 0.44 0.09 -31.58
N LEU A 411 0.08 0.56 -32.77
CA LEU A 411 -0.91 -0.09 -33.63
C LEU A 411 -0.57 -1.57 -33.88
N TYR A 412 0.64 -1.85 -34.35
CA TYR A 412 1.06 -3.23 -34.63
C TYR A 412 1.17 -4.06 -33.34
N SER A 413 1.66 -3.45 -32.25
CA SER A 413 1.79 -4.09 -30.94
C SER A 413 0.44 -4.52 -30.36
N VAL A 414 -0.57 -3.63 -30.39
CA VAL A 414 -1.95 -3.88 -29.94
C VAL A 414 -2.62 -4.88 -30.87
N LYS A 415 -2.57 -4.68 -32.19
CA LYS A 415 -3.20 -5.59 -33.15
C LYS A 415 -2.68 -7.02 -33.03
N ARG A 416 -1.36 -7.20 -32.94
CA ARG A 416 -0.74 -8.52 -32.75
C ARG A 416 -1.31 -9.26 -31.54
N ARG A 417 -1.56 -8.54 -30.45
CA ARG A 417 -2.11 -9.10 -29.20
C ARG A 417 -3.59 -9.40 -29.30
N VAL A 418 -4.38 -8.51 -29.90
CA VAL A 418 -5.80 -8.76 -30.20
C VAL A 418 -5.95 -10.02 -31.07
N ASP A 419 -5.16 -10.12 -32.14
CA ASP A 419 -5.16 -11.30 -33.02
C ASP A 419 -4.71 -12.56 -32.28
N ALA A 420 -3.73 -12.47 -31.36
CA ALA A 420 -3.30 -13.59 -30.53
C ALA A 420 -4.40 -14.05 -29.55
N SER A 421 -5.10 -13.13 -28.89
CA SER A 421 -6.27 -13.44 -28.04
C SER A 421 -7.34 -14.18 -28.83
N ARG A 422 -7.65 -13.72 -30.04
CA ARG A 422 -8.62 -14.37 -30.94
C ARG A 422 -8.19 -15.79 -31.31
N ARG A 423 -6.92 -16.00 -31.68
CA ARG A 423 -6.37 -17.32 -31.99
C ARG A 423 -6.41 -18.29 -30.81
N ARG A 424 -6.24 -17.81 -29.58
CA ARG A 424 -6.35 -18.61 -28.35
C ARG A 424 -7.80 -18.94 -27.95
N GLY A 425 -8.79 -18.50 -28.73
CA GLY A 425 -10.20 -18.73 -28.42
C GLY A 425 -10.74 -17.84 -27.30
N HIS A 426 -10.03 -16.77 -26.92
CA HIS A 426 -10.53 -15.78 -25.97
C HIS A 426 -11.52 -14.86 -26.66
N TYR A 427 -12.75 -15.33 -26.78
CA TYR A 427 -13.87 -14.55 -27.30
C TYR A 427 -14.65 -13.92 -26.15
N LEU A 428 -15.16 -12.71 -26.38
CA LEU A 428 -16.18 -12.15 -25.49
C LEU A 428 -17.46 -12.94 -25.69
N GLY A 429 -17.83 -13.71 -24.66
CA GLY A 429 -19.07 -14.48 -24.67
C GLY A 429 -20.30 -13.56 -24.74
N PRO A 430 -21.47 -14.08 -25.16
CA PRO A 430 -22.73 -13.33 -25.22
C PRO A 430 -23.12 -12.66 -23.89
N THR A 431 -22.69 -13.24 -22.77
CA THR A 431 -22.95 -12.80 -21.40
C THR A 431 -22.07 -11.62 -20.93
N SER A 432 -21.14 -11.16 -21.77
CA SER A 432 -20.25 -10.04 -21.44
C SER A 432 -21.03 -8.72 -21.31
N ASN A 433 -20.51 -7.80 -20.49
CA ASN A 433 -21.04 -6.44 -20.40
C ASN A 433 -21.19 -5.80 -21.80
N PRO A 434 -22.38 -5.32 -22.20
CA PRO A 434 -22.59 -4.74 -23.53
C PRO A 434 -21.65 -3.57 -23.83
N LYS A 435 -21.44 -2.66 -22.88
CA LYS A 435 -20.56 -1.49 -23.07
C LYS A 435 -19.11 -1.90 -23.33
N PHE A 436 -18.61 -2.88 -22.57
CA PHE A 436 -17.27 -3.42 -22.80
C PHE A 436 -17.19 -4.10 -24.17
N ARG A 437 -18.17 -4.94 -24.51
CA ARG A 437 -18.21 -5.63 -25.81
C ARG A 437 -18.19 -4.64 -26.97
N ASP A 438 -18.97 -3.57 -26.88
CA ASP A 438 -19.04 -2.56 -27.92
C ASP A 438 -17.73 -1.78 -28.04
N SER A 439 -17.12 -1.40 -26.90
CA SER A 439 -15.77 -0.78 -26.87
C SER A 439 -14.70 -1.68 -27.48
N TRP A 440 -14.72 -2.98 -27.15
CA TRP A 440 -13.81 -3.96 -27.73
C TRP A 440 -13.97 -4.13 -29.24
N LEU A 441 -15.21 -4.21 -29.74
CA LEU A 441 -15.48 -4.30 -31.18
C LEU A 441 -15.07 -3.02 -31.91
N ARG A 442 -15.29 -1.84 -31.31
CA ARG A 442 -14.80 -0.56 -31.84
C ARG A 442 -13.28 -0.55 -31.94
N LEU A 443 -12.56 -1.04 -30.92
CA LEU A 443 -11.10 -1.16 -30.97
C LEU A 443 -10.66 -2.04 -32.14
N ILE A 444 -11.25 -3.23 -32.32
CA ILE A 444 -10.90 -4.13 -33.44
C ILE A 444 -11.09 -3.42 -34.79
N LYS A 445 -12.25 -2.80 -35.00
CA LYS A 445 -12.56 -2.06 -36.23
C LYS A 445 -11.53 -0.94 -36.47
N LEU A 446 -11.22 -0.16 -35.43
CA LEU A 446 -10.25 0.93 -35.49
C LEU A 446 -8.84 0.44 -35.87
N LEU A 447 -8.41 -0.72 -35.33
CA LEU A 447 -7.11 -1.30 -35.64
C LEU A 447 -7.01 -1.72 -37.11
N ASP A 448 -8.08 -2.30 -37.66
CA ASP A 448 -8.13 -2.71 -39.08
C ASP A 448 -8.16 -1.49 -40.02
N GLU A 449 -8.96 -0.48 -39.70
CA GLU A 449 -9.01 0.79 -40.43
C GLU A 449 -7.64 1.48 -40.45
N ARG A 450 -7.01 1.65 -39.28
CA ARG A 450 -5.70 2.29 -39.18
C ARG A 450 -4.62 1.49 -39.89
N LYS A 451 -4.64 0.15 -39.78
CA LYS A 451 -3.73 -0.72 -40.52
C LYS A 451 -3.91 -0.54 -42.03
N GLY A 452 -5.15 -0.50 -42.52
CA GLY A 452 -5.48 -0.24 -43.92
C GLY A 452 -4.93 1.11 -44.40
N LEU A 453 -5.12 2.17 -43.61
CA LEU A 453 -4.57 3.51 -43.90
C LEU A 453 -3.04 3.50 -43.96
N TYR A 454 -2.36 2.81 -43.04
CA TYR A 454 -0.90 2.69 -43.04
C TYR A 454 -0.38 1.89 -44.25
N HIS A 455 -1.06 0.81 -44.64
CA HIS A 455 -0.71 0.07 -45.85
C HIS A 455 -0.94 0.92 -47.10
N GLY A 456 -2.12 1.55 -47.22
CA GLY A 456 -2.44 2.45 -48.31
C GLY A 456 -1.46 3.62 -48.40
N TYR A 457 -1.03 4.20 -47.28
CA TYR A 457 0.01 5.23 -47.25
C TYR A 457 1.38 4.73 -47.74
N ASN A 458 1.78 3.51 -47.33
CA ASN A 458 3.04 2.92 -47.78
C ASN A 458 3.01 2.51 -49.26
N GLU A 459 1.86 2.02 -49.76
CA GLU A 459 1.69 1.57 -51.14
C GLU A 459 1.49 2.75 -52.09
N SER A 460 0.69 3.76 -51.68
CA SER A 460 0.38 4.94 -52.51
C SER A 460 1.58 5.84 -52.78
N SER A 461 2.72 5.66 -52.10
CA SER A 461 4.03 6.21 -52.49
C SER A 461 3.98 7.65 -53.04
N GLN A 462 3.18 8.51 -52.42
CA GLN A 462 3.11 9.94 -52.73
C GLN A 462 3.17 10.79 -51.47
N SER A 463 3.57 10.20 -50.33
CA SER A 463 4.18 11.00 -49.28
C SER A 463 5.52 11.51 -49.79
N VAL A 464 5.47 12.73 -50.34
CA VAL A 464 6.68 13.51 -50.57
C VAL A 464 7.22 13.80 -49.17
N ILE A 465 8.14 12.96 -48.71
CA ILE A 465 8.96 13.32 -47.56
C ILE A 465 9.79 14.52 -48.03
N LEU A 466 9.40 15.71 -47.59
CA LEU A 466 10.06 16.94 -47.95
C LEU A 466 11.34 17.09 -47.14
N CYS A 467 12.31 17.77 -47.75
CA CYS A 467 13.45 18.29 -47.00
C CYS A 467 12.94 19.21 -45.89
N GLY A 468 13.45 19.06 -44.67
CA GLY A 468 13.10 19.89 -43.52
C GLY A 468 13.55 21.35 -43.68
N ASN A 469 14.40 21.65 -44.66
CA ASN A 469 14.63 23.01 -45.09
C ASN A 469 13.46 23.46 -45.98
N SER A 470 12.60 24.35 -45.49
CA SER A 470 11.45 24.88 -46.23
C SER A 470 11.82 25.63 -47.51
N GLU A 471 13.07 26.11 -47.62
CA GLU A 471 13.58 26.80 -48.81
C GLU A 471 14.15 25.82 -49.86
N CYS A 472 14.21 24.54 -49.54
CA CYS A 472 14.67 23.51 -50.46
C CYS A 472 13.54 23.10 -51.41
N GLY A 473 13.58 23.58 -52.66
CA GLY A 473 12.65 23.14 -53.72
C GLY A 473 12.82 21.69 -54.18
N ASN A 474 13.76 20.94 -53.60
CA ASN A 474 14.05 19.57 -53.99
C ASN A 474 13.06 18.59 -53.33
N ALA A 475 12.07 18.13 -54.08
CA ALA A 475 11.09 17.11 -53.66
C ALA A 475 11.62 15.67 -53.78
N SER A 476 12.96 15.48 -53.80
CA SER A 476 13.56 14.18 -54.04
C SER A 476 13.19 13.16 -52.96
N ARG A 477 12.57 12.05 -53.39
CA ARG A 477 12.06 10.97 -52.53
C ARG A 477 13.13 10.01 -52.04
N ARG A 478 14.35 10.06 -52.61
CA ARG A 478 15.41 9.08 -52.32
C ARG A 478 16.63 9.78 -51.69
N GLY A 479 17.23 9.12 -50.69
CA GLY A 479 18.50 9.55 -50.11
C GLY A 479 18.44 10.66 -49.07
N LEU A 480 17.25 10.96 -48.51
CA LEU A 480 17.13 11.91 -47.39
C LEU A 480 17.87 11.37 -46.16
N ARG A 481 18.65 12.25 -45.53
CA ARG A 481 19.41 11.98 -44.32
C ARG A 481 18.62 12.49 -43.12
N ARG A 482 18.47 11.66 -42.09
CA ARG A 482 17.88 12.10 -40.82
C ARG A 482 18.86 13.01 -40.07
N CYS A 483 18.33 13.98 -39.34
CA CYS A 483 19.11 14.68 -38.32
C CYS A 483 19.71 13.65 -37.36
N SER A 484 21.02 13.70 -37.12
CA SER A 484 21.71 12.74 -36.26
C SER A 484 21.29 12.82 -34.79
N ALA A 485 20.77 13.99 -34.36
CA ALA A 485 20.33 14.21 -32.99
C ALA A 485 18.86 13.80 -32.76
N CYS A 486 17.89 14.48 -33.38
CA CYS A 486 16.47 14.21 -33.15
C CYS A 486 15.89 13.06 -33.98
N ARG A 487 16.54 12.69 -35.09
CA ARG A 487 16.07 11.67 -36.08
C ARG A 487 14.71 11.94 -36.76
N ILE A 488 14.06 13.07 -36.46
CA ILE A 488 12.74 13.44 -36.99
C ILE A 488 12.85 14.20 -38.30
N SER A 489 13.64 15.28 -38.34
CA SER A 489 13.82 16.06 -39.57
C SER A 489 14.69 15.32 -40.59
N LEU A 490 14.26 15.35 -41.84
CA LEU A 490 14.90 14.69 -42.98
C LEU A 490 15.45 15.75 -43.93
N TYR A 491 16.67 15.58 -44.44
CA TYR A 491 17.34 16.56 -45.29
C TYR A 491 17.92 15.90 -46.53
N CYS A 492 17.76 16.52 -47.70
CA CYS A 492 18.35 16.01 -48.93
C CYS A 492 19.89 16.14 -48.94
N SER A 493 20.44 17.05 -48.14
CA SER A 493 21.88 17.29 -48.05
C SER A 493 22.29 17.83 -46.68
N LYS A 494 23.58 17.72 -46.34
CA LYS A 494 24.17 18.38 -45.16
C LYS A 494 24.02 19.91 -45.23
N GLN A 495 24.00 20.49 -46.43
CA GLN A 495 23.83 21.92 -46.63
C GLN A 495 22.43 22.37 -46.20
N CYS A 496 21.38 21.65 -46.61
CA CYS A 496 20.01 21.94 -46.18
C CYS A 496 19.85 21.78 -44.67
N GLN A 497 20.50 20.79 -44.06
CA GLN A 497 20.54 20.66 -42.61
C GLN A 497 21.18 21.88 -41.94
N LYS A 498 22.34 22.34 -42.43
CA LYS A 498 23.04 23.53 -41.90
C LYS A 498 22.20 24.81 -42.03
N GLN A 499 21.53 24.99 -43.18
CA GLN A 499 20.67 26.15 -43.42
C GLN A 499 19.44 26.15 -42.49
N HIS A 500 18.79 25.00 -42.33
CA HIS A 500 17.65 24.88 -41.42
C HIS A 500 18.06 24.88 -39.94
N TRP A 501 19.32 24.63 -39.61
CA TRP A 501 19.79 24.41 -38.24
C TRP A 501 19.41 25.53 -37.26
N LEU A 502 19.50 26.80 -37.67
CA LEU A 502 19.15 27.93 -36.80
C LEU A 502 17.70 27.88 -36.31
N ARG A 503 16.76 27.47 -37.16
CA ARG A 503 15.34 27.30 -36.80
C ARG A 503 15.07 25.94 -36.16
N HIS A 504 15.79 24.91 -36.59
CA HIS A 504 15.62 23.55 -36.09
C HIS A 504 16.16 23.34 -34.68
N LYS A 505 17.18 24.10 -34.24
CA LYS A 505 17.95 23.80 -33.02
C LYS A 505 17.10 23.64 -31.77
N SER A 506 16.23 24.61 -31.47
CA SER A 506 15.36 24.56 -30.27
C SER A 506 14.48 23.32 -30.28
N LEU A 507 13.79 23.08 -31.39
CA LEU A 507 12.94 21.91 -31.58
C LEU A 507 13.75 20.59 -31.56
N CYS A 508 14.97 20.61 -32.09
CA CYS A 508 15.85 19.45 -32.09
C CYS A 508 16.26 19.09 -30.67
N ASP A 509 16.60 20.07 -29.83
CA ASP A 509 16.98 19.86 -28.44
C ASP A 509 15.78 19.34 -27.62
N ASP A 510 14.57 19.84 -27.88
CA ASP A 510 13.34 19.36 -27.24
C ASP A 510 12.99 17.90 -27.58
N MET A 511 13.40 17.43 -28.76
CA MET A 511 13.09 16.10 -29.27
C MET A 511 14.25 15.11 -29.17
N LYS A 512 15.47 15.57 -28.88
CA LYS A 512 16.66 14.73 -28.75
C LYS A 512 16.50 13.77 -27.55
N GLY A 513 16.65 12.47 -27.81
CA GLY A 513 16.56 11.43 -26.77
C GLY A 513 15.15 10.93 -26.43
N LYS A 514 14.10 11.46 -27.09
CA LYS A 514 12.70 11.03 -26.87
C LYS A 514 12.21 9.94 -27.83
N ILE A 515 13.02 9.57 -28.82
CA ILE A 515 12.74 8.49 -29.77
C ILE A 515 13.91 7.52 -29.70
N GLN A 516 13.79 6.50 -28.86
CA GLN A 516 14.65 5.32 -28.86
C GLN A 516 13.84 4.11 -29.30
#